data_AF-A0A3M5KK33-F1
#
_entry.id   AF-A0A3M5KK33-F1
#
_cell.length_a   1.000
_cell.length_b   1.000
_cell.length_c   1.000
_cell.angle_alpha   90.00
_cell.angle_beta   90.00
_cell.angle_gamma   90.00
#
_symmetry.space_group_name_H-M   'P 1'
#
loop_
_entity.id
_entity.type
_entity.pdbx_description
1 polymer ?
#
loop_
_entity_poly.entity_id
_entity_poly.type
_entity_poly.pdbx_seq_one_letter_code
_entity_poly.pdbx_strand_id
1 'polypeptide(L)' 'MRVPSSITAEKFYATLGYQKIRDEFHGDERTIVMEKRLEG' A
#
# COMPACT_ATOMS: atom_id res chain seq x y z
N MET A 1 9.87 -1.90 4.10
CA MET A 1 9.46 -2.61 2.86
C MET A 1 8.28 -1.87 2.23
N ARG A 2 8.25 -1.74 0.90
CA ARG A 2 7.15 -1.07 0.16
C ARG A 2 6.43 -2.06 -0.73
N VAL A 3 5.10 -1.95 -0.81
CA VAL A 3 4.25 -2.82 -1.64
C VAL A 3 3.22 -1.98 -2.40
N PRO A 4 3.06 -2.18 -3.72
CA PRO A 4 1.86 -1.74 -4.41
C PRO A 4 0.68 -2.63 -3.99
N SER A 5 -0.48 -2.02 -3.78
CA SER A 5 -1.68 -2.70 -3.33
C SER A 5 -2.91 -2.14 -4.01
N SER A 6 -3.93 -2.97 -4.21
CA SER A 6 -5.24 -2.50 -4.64
C SER A 6 -5.84 -1.60 -3.55
N ILE A 7 -6.62 -0.59 -3.96
CA ILE A 7 -7.35 0.28 -3.03
C ILE A 7 -8.25 -0.54 -2.09
N THR A 8 -8.87 -1.63 -2.58
CA THR A 8 -9.74 -2.47 -1.75
C THR A 8 -8.99 -3.26 -0.68
N ALA A 9 -7.68 -3.46 -0.84
CA ALA A 9 -6.83 -4.16 0.11
C ALA A 9 -6.18 -3.24 1.15
N GLU A 10 -6.39 -1.92 1.09
CA GLU A 10 -5.81 -0.94 2.02
C GLU A 10 -6.05 -1.31 3.48
N LYS A 11 -7.29 -1.63 3.84
CA LYS A 11 -7.67 -2.01 5.22
C LYS A 11 -6.96 -3.27 5.68
N PHE A 12 -6.78 -4.25 4.80
CA PHE A 12 -6.06 -5.49 5.13
C PHE A 12 -4.59 -5.22 5.44
N TYR A 13 -3.91 -4.42 4.61
CA TYR A 13 -2.50 -4.10 4.87
C TYR A 13 -2.32 -3.15 6.06
N ALA A 14 -3.30 -2.29 6.34
CA ALA A 14 -3.31 -1.48 7.55
C ALA A 14 -3.31 -2.34 8.82
N THR A 15 -4.07 -3.45 8.88
CA THR A 15 -4.04 -4.35 10.05
C THR A 15 -2.70 -5.07 10.22
N LEU A 16 -1.95 -5.25 9.14
CA LEU A 16 -0.59 -5.80 9.17
C LEU A 16 0.48 -4.77 9.55
N GLY A 17 0.09 -3.51 9.81
CA GLY A 17 0.97 -2.42 10.20
C GLY A 17 1.60 -1.66 9.03
N TYR A 18 1.04 -1.77 7.82
CA TYR A 18 1.44 -0.94 6.69
C TYR A 18 0.69 0.39 6.71
N GLN A 19 1.34 1.43 6.18
CA GLN A 19 0.78 2.77 6.05
C GLN A 19 0.78 3.19 4.59
N LYS A 20 -0.30 3.83 4.15
CA LYS A 20 -0.39 4.39 2.80
C LYS A 20 0.59 5.56 2.65
N ILE A 21 1.33 5.57 1.55
CA ILE A 21 2.28 6.64 1.21
C ILE A 21 1.79 7.48 0.05
N ARG A 22 1.30 6.84 -1.03
CA ARG A 22 0.77 7.55 -2.19
C ARG A 22 -0.15 6.67 -3.03
N ASP A 23 -0.92 7.29 -3.90
CA ASP A 23 -1.60 6.63 -5.01
C ASP A 23 -0.62 6.48 -6.19
N GLU A 24 -0.84 5.46 -7.01
CA GLU A 24 -0.11 5.20 -8.25
C GLU A 24 -1.09 4.87 -9.37
N PHE A 25 -0.85 5.41 -10.56
CA PHE A 25 -1.73 5.28 -11.71
C PHE A 25 -0.98 4.61 -12.86
N HIS A 26 -1.55 3.53 -13.38
CA HIS A 26 -1.08 2.85 -14.59
C HIS A 26 -2.20 2.91 -15.62
N GLY A 27 -2.23 3.99 -16.40
CA GLY A 27 -3.37 4.30 -17.27
C GLY A 27 -4.62 4.57 -16.43
N ASP A 28 -5.67 3.78 -16.67
CA ASP A 28 -6.93 3.88 -15.93
C ASP A 28 -6.92 3.08 -14.61
N GLU A 29 -5.90 2.26 -14.37
CA GLU A 29 -5.78 1.49 -13.15
C GLU A 29 -5.12 2.31 -12.04
N ARG A 30 -5.77 2.37 -10.87
CA ARG A 30 -5.25 3.04 -9.67
C ARG A 30 -4.90 2.02 -8.60
N THR A 31 -3.65 2.07 -8.13
CA THR A 31 -3.14 1.31 -6.99
C THR A 31 -2.65 2.27 -5.89
N ILE A 32 -2.31 1.72 -4.72
CA ILE A 32 -1.74 2.45 -3.60
C ILE A 32 -0.40 1.86 -3.23
N VAL A 33 0.61 2.71 -3.03
CA VAL A 33 1.89 2.30 -2.47
C VAL A 33 1.79 2.41 -0.95
N MET A 34 2.04 1.29 -0.27
CA MET A 34 2.07 1.22 1.19
C MET A 34 3.44 0.78 1.69
N GLU A 35 3.79 1.15 2.92
CA GLU A 35 5.05 0.76 3.54
C GLU A 35 4.88 0.28 4.99
N LYS A 36 5.76 -0.64 5.40
CA LYS A 36 5.92 -1.06 6.79
C LYS A 36 7.38 -0.98 7.17
N ARG A 37 7.66 -0.44 8.37
CA ARG A 37 9.00 -0.49 8.98
C ARG A 37 9.27 -1.92 9.41
N LEU A 38 10.42 -2.45 8.99
CA LEU A 38 10.93 -3.72 9.49
C LEU A 38 11.86 -3.35 10.64
N GLU A 39 11.50 -3.75 11.85
CA GLU A 39 12.44 -3.74 12.98
C GLU A 39 13.34 -4.96 12.80
N GLY A 40 14.65 -4.72 12.82
CA GLY A 40 15.69 -5.73 12.57
C GLY A 40 16.08 -6.49 13.83
#